data_AF-A0A222T7H4-F1
#
_entry.id   AF-A0A222T7H4-F1
#
_cell.length_a   1.000
_cell.length_b   1.000
_cell.length_c   1.000
_cell.angle_alpha   90.00
_cell.angle_beta   90.00
_cell.angle_gamma   90.00
#
_symmetry.space_group_name_H-M   'P 1'
#
loop_
_entity.id
_entity.type
_entity.pdbx_description
1 polymer ?
#
loop_
_entity_poly.entity_id
_entity_poly.type
_entity_poly.pdbx_seq_one_letter_code
_entity_poly.pdbx_strand_id
1 'polypeptide(L)'
;MDWQDLTDLTRGRPFAVERVRLADSGVAIEGLFEPPQLAQLGIDDQIFVAAFVRAHGSIKEMERIFGVSYPTIKSRLKRIAEHLDFVDVDPAPTSAANVVDRLHRGEITAEDALAELERGR
;
A
#
# COMPACT_ATOMS: atom_id res chain seq x y z
N MET A 1 2.45 -27.52 -4.31
CA MET A 1 1.90 -26.55 -3.37
C MET A 1 2.57 -25.24 -3.67
N ASP A 2 1.81 -24.28 -4.17
CA ASP A 2 2.31 -22.93 -4.42
C ASP A 2 2.09 -22.05 -3.18
N TRP A 3 2.35 -20.75 -3.31
CA TRP A 3 2.17 -19.81 -2.21
C TRP A 3 0.69 -19.52 -1.90
N GLN A 4 -0.21 -19.70 -2.87
CA GLN A 4 -1.64 -19.47 -2.70
C GLN A 4 -2.23 -20.53 -1.78
N ASP A 5 -1.87 -21.80 -2.04
CA ASP A 5 -2.23 -22.93 -1.18
C ASP A 5 -1.75 -22.70 0.27
N LEU A 6 -0.51 -22.20 0.44
CA LEU A 6 0.06 -21.92 1.76
C LEU A 6 -0.70 -20.82 2.50
N THR A 7 -1.03 -19.72 1.81
CA THR A 7 -1.82 -18.64 2.40
C THR A 7 -3.23 -19.11 2.78
N ASP A 8 -3.90 -19.89 1.94
CA ASP A 8 -5.24 -20.42 2.22
C ASP A 8 -5.26 -21.35 3.45
N LEU A 9 -4.22 -22.17 3.64
CA LEU A 9 -4.07 -23.04 4.80
C LEU A 9 -4.02 -22.28 6.15
N THR A 10 -3.52 -21.04 6.14
CA THR A 10 -3.54 -20.18 7.35
C THR A 10 -4.96 -19.82 7.76
N ARG A 11 -5.89 -19.74 6.79
CA ARG A 11 -7.27 -19.24 6.95
C ARG A 11 -7.33 -17.85 7.59
N GLY A 12 -6.36 -16.99 7.26
CA GLY A 12 -6.25 -15.64 7.82
C GLY A 12 -5.89 -15.62 9.31
N ARG A 13 -5.47 -16.74 9.89
CA ARG A 13 -4.97 -16.79 11.28
C ARG A 13 -3.51 -16.35 11.31
N PRO A 14 -3.06 -15.72 12.42
CA PRO A 14 -1.65 -15.42 12.62
C PRO A 14 -0.80 -16.69 12.48
N PHE A 15 0.32 -16.55 11.77
CA PHE A 15 1.28 -17.62 11.58
C PHE A 15 2.69 -17.05 11.66
N ALA A 16 3.65 -17.91 11.98
CA ALA A 16 5.07 -17.58 11.99
C ALA A 16 5.79 -18.39 10.91
N VAL A 17 6.86 -17.81 10.37
CA VAL A 17 7.83 -18.54 9.56
C VAL A 17 8.84 -19.16 10.52
N GLU A 18 9.00 -20.48 10.49
CA GLU A 18 9.95 -21.19 11.36
C GLU A 18 11.33 -21.40 10.72
N ARG A 19 11.37 -21.40 9.38
CA ARG A 19 12.57 -21.71 8.62
C ARG A 19 12.59 -21.04 7.25
N VAL A 20 13.73 -20.44 6.91
CA VAL A 20 14.06 -19.97 5.56
C VAL A 20 15.27 -20.75 5.04
N ARG A 21 15.22 -21.21 3.79
CA ARG A 21 16.34 -21.89 3.14
C ARG A 21 16.81 -21.09 1.94
N LEU A 22 18.11 -20.79 1.89
CA LEU A 22 18.75 -20.20 0.72
C LEU A 22 18.89 -21.28 -0.37
N ALA A 23 18.30 -21.04 -1.54
CA ALA A 23 18.27 -22.01 -2.63
C ALA A 23 19.67 -22.39 -3.13
N ASP A 24 20.58 -21.42 -3.17
CA ASP A 24 21.87 -21.57 -3.86
C ASP A 24 22.98 -22.15 -2.97
N SER A 25 22.83 -22.08 -1.64
CA SER A 25 23.86 -22.51 -0.68
C SER A 25 23.40 -23.65 0.23
N GLY A 26 22.10 -23.95 0.25
CA GLY A 26 21.52 -24.94 1.16
C GLY A 26 21.49 -24.49 2.64
N VAL A 27 22.08 -23.34 2.97
CA VAL A 27 22.05 -22.74 4.30
C VAL A 27 20.60 -22.51 4.72
N ALA A 28 20.30 -22.85 5.96
CA ALA A 28 19.00 -22.64 6.55
C ALA A 28 19.11 -21.76 7.79
N ILE A 29 18.16 -20.84 7.90
CA ILE A 29 17.98 -19.94 9.03
C ILE A 29 16.71 -20.40 9.73
N GLU A 30 16.82 -20.71 11.02
CA GLU A 30 15.74 -21.25 11.85
C GLU A 30 15.45 -20.30 13.01
N GLY A 31 14.18 -20.14 13.37
CA GLY A 31 13.72 -19.20 14.40
C GLY A 31 12.25 -18.85 14.20
N LEU A 32 11.68 -18.03 15.08
CA LEU A 32 10.31 -17.54 14.93
C LEU A 32 10.35 -16.16 14.27
N PHE A 33 9.91 -16.09 13.02
CA PHE A 33 9.87 -14.85 12.26
C PHE A 33 8.43 -14.46 11.94
N GLU A 34 8.13 -13.17 12.04
CA GLU A 34 6.89 -12.63 11.53
C GLU A 34 6.93 -12.61 10.00
N PRO A 35 5.86 -13.08 9.32
CA PRO A 35 5.77 -12.96 7.87
C PRO A 35 5.69 -11.48 7.45
N PRO A 36 6.18 -11.11 6.24
CA PRO A 36 5.99 -9.76 5.71
C PRO A 36 4.52 -9.35 5.72
N GLN A 37 4.22 -8.07 5.95
CA GLN A 37 2.83 -7.56 6.07
C GLN A 37 1.94 -7.98 4.88
N LEU A 38 2.47 -7.96 3.66
CA LEU A 38 1.73 -8.41 2.47
C LEU A 38 1.34 -9.90 2.51
N ALA A 39 2.18 -10.75 3.11
CA ALA A 39 1.90 -12.17 3.28
C ALA A 39 0.89 -12.46 4.41
N GLN A 40 0.58 -11.45 5.23
CA GLN A 40 -0.46 -11.52 6.26
C GLN A 40 -1.85 -11.20 5.71
N LEU A 41 -1.94 -10.58 4.53
CA LEU A 41 -3.22 -10.35 3.85
C LEU A 41 -3.85 -11.68 3.43
N GLY A 42 -5.19 -11.73 3.38
CA GLY A 42 -5.90 -12.86 2.79
C GLY A 42 -5.56 -13.03 1.31
N ILE A 43 -5.71 -14.25 0.79
CA ILE A 43 -5.37 -14.60 -0.61
C ILE A 43 -6.01 -13.64 -1.63
N ASP A 44 -7.29 -13.32 -1.46
CA ASP A 44 -8.01 -12.42 -2.35
C ASP A 44 -7.39 -11.03 -2.39
N ASP A 45 -6.91 -10.53 -1.26
CA ASP A 45 -6.30 -9.21 -1.15
C ASP A 45 -4.87 -9.20 -1.69
N GLN A 46 -4.11 -10.30 -1.52
CA GLN A 46 -2.81 -10.46 -2.17
C GLN A 46 -2.93 -10.47 -3.69
N ILE A 47 -3.92 -11.21 -4.24
CA ILE A 47 -4.23 -11.22 -5.68
C ILE A 47 -4.62 -9.82 -6.16
N PHE A 48 -5.45 -9.12 -5.39
CA PHE A 48 -5.88 -7.77 -5.72
C PHE A 48 -4.69 -6.79 -5.78
N VAL A 49 -3.77 -6.84 -4.80
CA VAL A 49 -2.56 -6.01 -4.79
C VAL A 49 -1.64 -6.36 -5.97
N ALA A 50 -1.42 -7.64 -6.26
CA ALA A 50 -0.62 -8.07 -7.40
C ALA A 50 -1.20 -7.57 -8.74
N ALA A 51 -2.52 -7.63 -8.90
CA ALA A 51 -3.21 -7.09 -10.06
C ALA A 51 -3.07 -5.56 -10.15
N PHE A 52 -3.16 -4.85 -9.03
CA PHE A 52 -3.01 -3.39 -9.00
C PHE A 52 -1.61 -2.96 -9.43
N VAL A 53 -0.56 -3.63 -8.94
CA VAL A 53 0.83 -3.38 -9.36
C VAL A 53 1.02 -3.67 -10.85
N ARG A 54 0.47 -4.80 -11.35
CA ARG A 54 0.51 -5.16 -12.78
C ARG A 54 -0.22 -4.13 -13.66
N ALA A 55 -1.30 -3.54 -13.16
CA ALA A 55 -2.04 -2.47 -13.81
C ALA A 55 -1.38 -1.08 -13.63
N HIS A 56 -0.16 -1.02 -13.10
CA HIS A 56 0.56 0.24 -12.82
C HIS A 56 -0.25 1.23 -11.98
N GLY A 57 -1.09 0.72 -11.07
CA GLY A 57 -1.97 1.54 -10.23
C GLY A 57 -3.24 2.06 -10.91
N SER A 58 -3.56 1.61 -12.13
CA SER A 58 -4.74 2.05 -12.88
C SER A 58 -6.04 1.50 -12.29
N ILE A 59 -6.81 2.35 -11.59
CA ILE A 59 -8.12 1.96 -11.07
C ILE A 59 -9.07 1.54 -12.20
N LYS A 60 -9.03 2.23 -13.35
CA LYS A 60 -9.87 1.90 -14.52
C LYS A 60 -9.58 0.51 -15.06
N GLU A 61 -8.32 0.07 -15.03
CA GLU A 61 -7.96 -1.28 -15.45
C GLU A 61 -8.41 -2.32 -14.43
N MET A 62 -8.30 -2.01 -13.13
CA MET A 62 -8.84 -2.84 -12.06
C MET A 62 -10.36 -3.02 -12.17
N GLU A 63 -11.11 -1.97 -12.51
CA GLU A 63 -12.56 -2.07 -12.78
C GLU A 63 -12.86 -3.11 -13.87
N ARG A 64 -12.07 -3.14 -14.95
CA ARG A 64 -12.23 -4.14 -16.02
C ARG A 64 -11.84 -5.54 -15.58
N ILE A 65 -10.72 -5.69 -14.86
CA ILE A 65 -10.22 -6.99 -14.40
C ILE A 65 -11.21 -7.65 -13.43
N PHE A 66 -11.73 -6.88 -12.48
CA PHE A 66 -12.59 -7.40 -11.40
C PHE A 66 -14.08 -7.27 -11.71
N GLY A 67 -14.47 -6.55 -12.77
CA GLY A 67 -15.87 -6.36 -13.15
C GLY A 67 -16.69 -5.58 -12.12
N VAL A 68 -16.05 -4.67 -11.38
CA VAL A 68 -16.68 -3.87 -10.31
C VAL A 68 -16.48 -2.38 -10.53
N SER A 69 -17.29 -1.58 -9.84
CA SER A 69 -17.26 -0.12 -9.96
C SER A 69 -16.03 0.52 -9.31
N TYR A 70 -15.64 1.70 -9.80
CA TYR A 70 -14.58 2.54 -9.22
C TYR A 70 -14.68 2.70 -7.69
N PRO A 71 -15.85 3.03 -7.10
CA PRO A 71 -15.99 3.09 -5.64
C PRO A 71 -15.60 1.80 -4.93
N THR A 72 -15.92 0.64 -5.52
CA THR A 72 -15.59 -0.69 -4.98
C THR A 72 -14.08 -0.94 -4.97
N ILE A 73 -13.38 -0.56 -6.05
CA ILE A 73 -11.92 -0.67 -6.11
C ILE A 73 -11.28 0.24 -5.05
N LYS A 74 -11.73 1.50 -4.97
CA LYS A 74 -11.18 2.49 -4.04
C LYS A 74 -11.42 2.10 -2.57
N SER A 75 -12.61 1.61 -2.24
CA SER A 75 -12.92 1.16 -0.87
C SER A 75 -12.06 -0.05 -0.48
N ARG A 76 -11.80 -0.97 -1.41
CA ARG A 76 -10.94 -2.12 -1.17
C ARG A 76 -9.47 -1.72 -1.00
N LEU A 77 -8.95 -0.82 -1.84
CA LEU A 77 -7.60 -0.25 -1.68
C LEU A 77 -7.43 0.39 -0.30
N LYS A 78 -8.40 1.21 0.12
CA LYS A 78 -8.38 1.86 1.44
C LYS A 78 -8.32 0.82 2.57
N ARG A 79 -9.21 -0.18 2.54
CA ARG A 79 -9.24 -1.25 3.55
C ARG A 79 -7.91 -2.01 3.61
N ILE A 80 -7.31 -2.33 2.47
CA ILE A 80 -6.01 -3.03 2.43
C ILE A 80 -4.90 -2.12 2.98
N ALA A 81 -4.89 -0.84 2.60
CA ALA A 81 -3.90 0.12 3.07
C ALA A 81 -3.92 0.29 4.61
N GLU A 82 -5.09 0.20 5.24
CA GLU A 82 -5.23 0.23 6.71
C GLU A 82 -4.53 -0.94 7.43
N HIS A 83 -4.17 -2.02 6.71
CA HIS A 83 -3.43 -3.17 7.26
C HIS A 83 -1.94 -3.12 6.95
N LEU A 84 -1.49 -2.12 6.19
CA LEU A 84 -0.09 -1.95 5.82
C LEU A 84 0.47 -0.77 6.59
N ASP A 85 1.24 -1.07 7.64
CA ASP A 85 1.98 -0.08 8.42
C ASP A 85 3.13 0.47 7.57
N PHE A 86 2.82 1.46 6.74
CA PHE A 86 3.83 2.33 6.15
C PHE A 86 4.22 3.36 7.20
N VAL A 87 5.52 3.47 7.49
CA VAL A 87 6.05 4.76 7.95
C VAL A 87 5.73 5.72 6.82
N ASP A 88 4.91 6.74 7.08
CA ASP A 88 4.58 7.78 6.11
C ASP A 88 5.89 8.37 5.57
N VAL A 89 6.37 7.80 4.46
CA VAL A 89 7.25 8.47 3.50
C VAL A 89 6.35 9.28 2.61
N ASP A 90 5.49 10.10 3.23
CA ASP A 90 4.89 11.21 2.51
C ASP A 90 6.09 12.08 2.13
N PRO A 91 6.45 12.20 0.83
CA PRO A 91 7.44 13.19 0.45
C PRO A 91 6.89 14.50 0.98
N ALA A 92 7.64 15.16 1.87
CA ALA A 92 7.20 16.38 2.54
C ALA A 92 6.39 17.22 1.55
N PRO A 93 5.13 17.58 1.87
CA PRO A 93 4.19 18.11 0.90
C PRO A 93 4.91 19.20 0.10
N THR A 94 4.90 19.06 -1.23
CA THR A 94 5.47 20.09 -2.11
C THR A 94 5.03 21.45 -1.61
N SER A 95 5.91 22.46 -1.68
CA SER A 95 5.65 23.79 -1.10
C SER A 95 4.25 24.31 -1.45
N ALA A 96 3.77 24.04 -2.66
CA ALA A 96 2.43 24.37 -3.10
C ALA A 96 1.29 23.67 -2.33
N ALA A 97 1.39 22.36 -2.07
CA ALA A 97 0.40 21.64 -1.29
C ALA A 97 0.35 22.14 0.17
N ASN A 98 1.52 22.43 0.75
CA ASN A 98 1.62 22.97 2.10
C ASN A 98 1.01 24.39 2.20
N VAL A 99 1.23 25.23 1.19
CA VAL A 99 0.60 26.57 1.08
C VAL A 99 -0.92 26.47 1.03
N VAL A 100 -1.47 25.57 0.22
CA VAL A 100 -2.93 25.37 0.10
C VAL A 100 -3.53 24.92 1.43
N ASP A 101 -2.87 23.99 2.12
CA ASP A 101 -3.31 23.51 3.43
C ASP A 101 -3.27 24.61 4.51
N ARG A 102 -2.20 25.42 4.54
CA ARG A 102 -2.06 26.57 5.46
C ARG A 102 -3.15 27.61 5.20
N LEU A 103 -3.52 27.85 3.93
CA LEU A 103 -4.63 28.74 3.57
C LEU A 103 -5.98 28.18 4.07
N HIS A 104 -6.22 26.88 3.88
CA HIS A 104 -7.47 26.24 4.33
C HIS A 104 -7.59 26.24 5.86
N ARG A 105 -6.46 26.18 6.59
CA ARG A 105 -6.41 26.31 8.05
C ARG A 105 -6.46 27.77 8.54
N GLY A 106 -6.44 28.75 7.64
CA GLY A 106 -6.45 30.18 7.97
C GLY A 106 -5.14 30.70 8.57
N GLU A 107 -4.04 29.95 8.42
CA GLU A 107 -2.71 30.29 8.92
C GLU A 107 -2.02 31.35 8.04
N ILE A 108 -2.46 31.47 6.79
CA ILE A 108 -2.03 32.50 5.83
C ILE A 108 -3.23 33.07 5.08
N THR A 109 -3.07 34.29 4.56
CA THR A 109 -4.10 34.90 3.71
C THR A 109 -4.00 34.38 2.27
N ALA A 110 -5.06 34.61 1.48
CA ALA A 110 -5.06 34.27 0.06
C ALA A 110 -3.96 35.03 -0.72
N GLU A 111 -3.62 36.26 -0.29
CA GLU A 111 -2.56 37.07 -0.88
C GLU A 111 -1.17 36.50 -0.56
N ASP A 112 -0.94 36.07 0.69
CA ASP A 112 0.31 35.43 1.12
C ASP A 112 0.54 34.10 0.38
N ALA A 113 -0.53 33.32 0.21
CA ALA A 113 -0.49 32.05 -0.52
C ALA A 113 -0.09 32.26 -1.99
N LEU A 114 -0.66 33.28 -2.66
CA LEU A 114 -0.31 33.63 -4.04
C LEU A 114 1.17 34.00 -4.18
N ALA A 115 1.67 34.84 -3.26
CA ALA A 115 3.04 35.32 -3.29
C ALA A 115 4.07 34.21 -3.00
N GLU A 116 3.74 33.24 -2.12
CA GLU A 116 4.59 32.07 -1.87
C GLU A 116 4.64 31.12 -3.09
N LEU A 117 3.52 30.93 -3.80
CA LEU A 117 3.46 30.11 -5.01
C LEU A 117 4.20 30.73 -6.20
N GLU A 118 4.15 32.05 -6.35
CA GLU A 118 4.86 32.75 -7.43
C GLU A 118 6.39 32.78 -7.23
N ARG A 119 6.86 32.82 -5.97
CA ARG A 119 8.31 32.75 -5.66
C ARG A 119 8.92 31.35 -5.80
N GLY A 120 8.09 30.30 -5.74
CA GLY A 120 8.52 28.90 -5.85
C GLY A 120 8.63 28.37 -7.27
N ARG A 121 8.44 29.22 -8.28
CA ARG A 121 8.50 28.88 -9.71
C ARG A 121 9.84 29.29 -10.32
#